data_AF-A0AA44MZ80-F1
#
_entry.id   AF-A0AA44MZ80-F1
#
_cell.length_a   1.000
_cell.length_b   1.000
_cell.length_c   1.000
_cell.angle_alpha   90.00
_cell.angle_beta   90.00
_cell.angle_gamma   90.00
#
_symmetry.space_group_name_H-M   'P 1'
#
loop_
_entity.id
_entity.type
_entity.pdbx_description
1 polymer ?
#
loop_
_entity_poly.entity_id
_entity_poly.type
_entity_poly.pdbx_seq_one_letter_code
_entity_poly.pdbx_strand_id
1 'polypeptide(L)' 'CYTLLEDAKNKKSYDRLAICYVRLGICRDEAKLIQKGFSLLGLTKETSIMSHLKKEVEIYYQAKER' A
#
# COMPACT_ATOMS: atom_id res chain seq x y z
N CYS A 1 -20.78 -19.20 -3.02
CA CYS A 1 -20.12 -18.11 -3.76
C CYS A 1 -18.89 -17.68 -2.97
N TYR A 2 -17.76 -18.35 -3.20
CA TYR A 2 -16.50 -18.06 -2.52
C TYR A 2 -15.99 -16.70 -2.97
N THR A 3 -16.06 -15.73 -2.06
CA THR A 3 -15.68 -14.33 -2.30
C THR A 3 -14.18 -14.22 -2.56
N LEU A 4 -13.79 -13.38 -3.52
CA LEU A 4 -12.42 -12.90 -3.79
C LEU A 4 -11.57 -12.61 -2.54
N LEU A 5 -12.23 -12.31 -1.42
CA LEU A 5 -11.67 -12.05 -0.09
C LEU A 5 -11.05 -13.30 0.57
N GLU A 6 -11.64 -14.48 0.37
CA GLU A 6 -11.07 -15.76 0.83
C GLU A 6 -9.89 -16.19 -0.05
N ASP A 7 -9.97 -15.97 -1.37
CA ASP A 7 -8.85 -16.23 -2.29
C ASP A 7 -7.65 -15.32 -2.00
N ALA A 8 -7.88 -14.04 -1.67
CA ALA A 8 -6.82 -13.12 -1.26
C ALA A 8 -6.22 -13.51 0.12
N LYS A 9 -7.05 -14.01 1.04
CA LYS A 9 -6.60 -14.63 2.31
C LYS A 9 -5.77 -15.89 2.08
N ASN A 10 -6.16 -16.75 1.13
CA ASN A 10 -5.47 -17.99 0.82
C ASN A 10 -4.20 -17.79 -0.01
N LYS A 11 -4.16 -16.80 -0.92
CA LYS A 11 -2.99 -16.50 -1.76
C LYS A 11 -1.93 -15.62 -1.09
N LYS A 12 -2.18 -15.09 0.12
CA LYS A 12 -1.27 -14.15 0.83
C LYS A 12 -0.74 -13.03 -0.09
N SER A 13 -1.59 -12.40 -0.88
CA SER A 13 -1.14 -11.36 -1.85
C SER A 13 -1.74 -9.98 -1.59
N TYR A 14 -2.11 -9.71 -0.34
CA TYR A 14 -2.48 -8.36 0.10
C TYR A 14 -1.29 -7.40 0.02
N ASP A 15 -0.06 -7.92 0.05
CA ASP A 15 1.17 -7.13 -0.07
C ASP A 15 1.26 -6.43 -1.43
N ARG A 16 0.97 -7.18 -2.50
CA ARG A 16 1.02 -6.64 -3.86
C ARG A 16 -0.08 -5.60 -4.09
N LEU A 17 -1.26 -5.83 -3.51
CA LEU A 17 -2.38 -4.88 -3.58
C LEU A 17 -2.07 -3.59 -2.81
N ALA A 18 -1.49 -3.70 -1.62
CA ALA A 18 -1.08 -2.55 -0.81
C ALA A 18 0.00 -1.71 -1.51
N ILE A 19 1.01 -2.34 -2.10
CA ILE A 19 2.05 -1.66 -2.91
C ILE A 19 1.40 -0.89 -4.06
N CYS A 20 0.49 -1.52 -4.80
CA CYS A 20 -0.22 -0.87 -5.89
C CYS A 20 -1.00 0.36 -5.40
N TYR A 21 -1.76 0.25 -4.30
CA TYR A 21 -2.52 1.38 -3.77
C TYR A 21 -1.64 2.57 -3.34
N VAL A 22 -0.51 2.32 -2.68
CA VAL A 22 0.42 3.38 -2.27
C VAL A 22 0.99 4.09 -3.50
N ARG A 23 1.50 3.35 -4.47
CA ARG A 23 2.09 3.94 -5.70
C ARG A 23 1.06 4.65 -6.56
N LEU A 24 -0.15 4.11 -6.68
CA LEU A 24 -1.24 4.77 -7.41
C LEU A 24 -1.64 6.08 -6.71
N GLY A 25 -1.67 6.07 -5.38
CA GLY A 25 -1.91 7.25 -4.55
C GLY A 25 -0.84 8.31 -4.74
N ILE A 26 0.44 7.94 -4.87
CA ILE A 26 1.53 8.85 -5.22
C ILE A 26 1.31 9.44 -6.63
N CYS A 27 1.06 8.61 -7.64
CA CYS A 27 0.88 9.08 -9.03
C CYS A 27 -0.34 9.99 -9.21
N ARG A 28 -1.39 9.79 -8.40
CA ARG A 28 -2.63 10.59 -8.44
C ARG A 28 -2.67 11.69 -7.38
N ASP A 29 -1.62 11.82 -6.56
CA ASP A 29 -1.58 12.71 -5.40
C ASP A 29 -2.79 12.52 -4.45
N GLU A 30 -3.30 11.29 -4.37
CA GLU A 30 -4.51 10.95 -3.62
C GLU A 30 -4.13 10.26 -2.29
N ALA A 31 -4.03 11.08 -1.24
CA ALA A 31 -3.67 10.61 0.10
C ALA A 31 -4.57 9.50 0.65
N LYS A 32 -5.85 9.47 0.23
CA LYS A 32 -6.81 8.42 0.62
C LYS A 32 -6.38 7.03 0.11
N LEU A 33 -5.83 6.95 -1.10
CA LEU A 33 -5.31 5.70 -1.67
C LEU A 33 -4.04 5.25 -0.96
N ILE A 34 -3.15 6.20 -0.64
CA ILE A 34 -1.93 5.95 0.13
C ILE A 34 -2.27 5.35 1.51
N GLN A 35 -3.19 5.98 2.25
CA GLN A 35 -3.64 5.50 3.55
C GLN A 35 -4.27 4.11 3.47
N LYS A 36 -5.10 3.87 2.45
CA LYS A 36 -5.76 2.57 2.24
C LYS A 36 -4.75 1.46 1.94
N GLY A 37 -3.69 1.76 1.18
CA GLY A 37 -2.58 0.86 0.96
C GLY A 37 -1.84 0.49 2.25
N PHE A 38 -1.55 1.47 3.11
CA PHE A 38 -0.93 1.20 4.43
C PHE A 38 -1.82 0.43 5.39
N SER A 39 -3.14 0.71 5.42
CA SER A 39 -4.07 -0.08 6.24
C SER A 39 -4.11 -1.55 5.80
N LEU A 40 -4.09 -1.81 4.50
CA LEU A 40 -4.02 -3.18 3.96
C LEU A 40 -2.71 -3.87 4.33
N LEU A 41 -1.58 -3.17 4.24
CA LEU A 41 -0.27 -3.69 4.61
C LEU A 41 -0.13 -3.95 6.13
N GLY A 42 -0.82 -3.15 6.96
CA GLY A 42 -0.91 -3.38 8.40
C GLY A 42 -1.54 -4.72 8.77
N LEU A 43 -2.40 -5.25 7.91
CA LEU A 43 -3.03 -6.56 8.11
C LEU A 43 -2.10 -7.73 7.75
N THR A 44 -1.04 -7.51 6.96
CA THR A 44 -0.14 -8.58 6.51
C THR A 44 1.06 -8.81 7.42
N LYS A 45 1.28 -7.93 8.43
CA LYS A 45 2.44 -7.93 9.34
C LYS A 45 3.81 -7.89 8.62
N GLU A 46 3.84 -7.61 7.32
CA GLU A 46 5.04 -7.45 6.50
C GLU A 46 5.68 -6.08 6.78
N THR A 47 6.47 -6.01 7.86
CA THR A 47 7.15 -4.79 8.33
C THR A 47 8.21 -4.29 7.35
N SER A 48 8.84 -5.19 6.60
CA SER A 48 9.84 -4.84 5.59
C SER A 48 9.24 -3.98 4.47
N ILE A 49 8.14 -4.43 3.89
CA ILE A 49 7.43 -3.72 2.81
C ILE A 49 6.89 -2.37 3.32
N MET A 50 6.43 -2.32 4.58
CA MET A 50 5.95 -1.09 5.21
C MET A 50 7.04 -0.01 5.27
N SER A 51 8.25 -0.42 5.64
CA SER A 51 9.39 0.51 5.73
C SER A 51 9.80 1.06 4.36
N HIS A 52 9.79 0.21 3.33
CA HIS A 52 10.09 0.61 1.96
C HIS A 52 9.07 1.60 1.41
N LEU A 53 7.77 1.31 1.56
CA LEU A 53 6.69 2.18 1.08
C LEU A 53 6.65 3.52 1.84
N LYS A 54 6.92 3.53 3.15
CA LYS A 54 7.03 4.78 3.91
C LYS A 54 8.13 5.69 3.38
N LYS A 55 9.33 5.15 3.10
CA LYS A 55 10.42 5.92 2.48
C LYS A 55 10.04 6.45 1.10
N GLU A 56 9.37 5.63 0.28
CA GLU A 56 8.94 6.02 -1.07
C GLU A 56 7.96 7.21 -1.01
N VAL A 57 7.01 7.18 -0.07
CA VAL A 57 6.04 8.27 0.18
C VAL A 57 6.73 9.52 0.75
N GLU A 58 7.66 9.35 1.70
CA GLU A 58 8.41 10.46 2.29
C GLU A 58 9.25 11.20 1.25
N ILE A 59 9.97 10.48 0.39
CA ILE A 59 10.73 11.07 -0.72
C ILE A 59 9.80 11.83 -1.67
N TYR A 60 8.63 11.28 -1.98
CA TYR A 60 7.65 11.95 -2.84
C TYR A 60 7.17 13.28 -2.23
N TYR A 61 6.78 13.29 -0.95
CA TYR A 61 6.34 14.53 -0.29
C TYR A 61 7.49 15.54 -0.16
N GLN A 62 8.70 15.11 0.20
CA GLN A 62 9.88 15.99 0.23
C GLN A 62 10.22 16.59 -1.14
N ALA A 63 10.07 15.81 -2.22
CA ALA A 63 10.27 16.30 -3.57
C ALA A 63 9.18 17.29 -4.01
N LYS A 64 7.96 17.15 -3.49
CA LYS A 64 6.83 18.03 -3.80
C LYS A 64 6.89 19.37 -3.05
N GLU A 65 7.48 19.39 -1.84
CA GLU A 65 7.70 20.63 -1.08
C GLU A 65 8.87 21.48 -1.61
N ARG A 66 9.59 21.00 -2.64
CA ARG A 66 10.77 21.63 -3.24
C ARG A 66 10.46 22.28 -4.58
#